data_AF-A0AAD9UA00-F1
#
_entry.id   AF-A0AAD9UA00-F1
#
_cell.length_a   1.000
_cell.length_b   1.000
_cell.length_c   1.000
_cell.angle_alpha   90.00
_cell.angle_beta   90.00
_cell.angle_gamma   90.00
#
_symmetry.space_group_name_H-M   'P 1'
#
loop_
_entity.id
_entity.type
_entity.pdbx_description
1 polymer ?
#
loop_
_entity_poly.entity_id
_entity_poly.type
_entity_poly.pdbx_seq_one_letter_code
_entity_poly.pdbx_strand_id
1 'polypeptide(L)'
;MEETITDSMDRISELPTFIIHHIMSYLSEKEAARTSILSKNWHCVRASFPILDFHESYAYFVGKNRANRYLAEYHSRLGNKFLRPLIKFVKFVDASLLRFCNLGFSLQRFSLLTSLLDVEQSSSLLDKWIGLVIKNGVKELDFDVPPGRDEWMYNLPQIVFLAKSLTILKLGGCKLEHPSETIRFHSLESLTLTDVHINEDMLQKLTIGCPLLQHLVLSNCRGFTRIDIYKAYKLKIIEIQEYSHATIQSVKIDLPSLKVFRLGLRPSKSCTIDLVGCPNLNDLTLSAVNLMDQEFHCLISNFPFLENLCLGYCLLLNKVSISNYQLKILRVSSCRNLKAIDVDSPNLVLFHYINDSIPTISMNAQCQWKVCLEMINADADTLWFLKLKEFLGFANQIKDLELYVDWDEDSLGLNEFRNSLTSLPCEVGNLSLRLTGGSFSNRLAWLDGLFRLYYSRNFVVTVMNEADIKFIELLHEQVRNKDNTRCCDSHSIKCWRHYLKDFKIVSLLTLKGYTNPSINIYDLMAELPLTIKLQLDWCFSKSLDKV
;
A
#
# COMPACT_ATOMS: atom_id res chain seq x y z
N MET A 1 -50.73 -23.78 -42.85
CA MET A 1 -49.35 -24.12 -42.45
C MET A 1 -49.00 -23.18 -41.31
N GLU A 2 -49.04 -23.71 -40.09
CA GLU A 2 -48.60 -22.98 -38.90
C GLU A 2 -47.07 -22.97 -38.88
N GLU A 3 -46.48 -21.77 -38.84
CA GLU A 3 -45.07 -21.56 -38.58
C GLU A 3 -44.80 -21.75 -37.09
N THR A 4 -44.10 -22.82 -36.75
CA THR A 4 -43.46 -23.01 -35.45
C THR A 4 -42.30 -22.03 -35.29
N ILE A 5 -42.51 -20.97 -34.51
CA ILE A 5 -41.45 -20.09 -34.02
C ILE A 5 -40.57 -20.92 -33.08
N THR A 6 -39.32 -21.16 -33.48
CA THR A 6 -38.31 -21.77 -32.61
C THR A 6 -37.98 -20.81 -31.48
N ASP A 7 -38.42 -21.17 -30.27
CA ASP A 7 -38.12 -20.51 -29.01
C ASP A 7 -36.60 -20.37 -28.85
N SER A 8 -36.11 -19.13 -28.71
CA SER A 8 -34.70 -18.89 -28.45
C SER A 8 -34.38 -19.35 -27.02
N MET A 9 -33.89 -20.59 -26.89
CA MET A 9 -33.52 -21.22 -25.60
C MET A 9 -32.85 -20.22 -24.65
N ASP A 10 -33.52 -19.88 -23.54
CA ASP A 10 -32.99 -19.02 -22.49
C ASP A 10 -31.97 -19.78 -21.64
N ARG A 11 -30.75 -19.88 -22.17
CA ARG A 11 -29.63 -20.59 -21.56
C ARG A 11 -29.18 -20.00 -20.22
N ILE A 12 -29.52 -18.74 -19.94
CA ILE A 12 -29.15 -18.07 -18.68
C ILE A 12 -30.07 -18.53 -17.55
N SER A 13 -31.36 -18.69 -17.83
CA SER A 13 -32.33 -19.21 -16.86
C SER A 13 -32.08 -20.65 -16.43
N GLU A 14 -31.50 -21.47 -17.31
CA GLU A 14 -31.25 -22.90 -17.10
C GLU A 14 -29.92 -23.22 -16.41
N LEU A 15 -29.12 -22.20 -16.04
CA LEU A 15 -27.84 -22.45 -15.39
C LEU A 15 -28.01 -23.17 -14.04
N PRO A 16 -27.16 -24.17 -13.73
CA PRO A 16 -27.17 -24.82 -12.44
C PRO A 16 -26.88 -23.85 -11.29
N THR A 17 -27.48 -24.10 -10.13
CA THR A 17 -27.35 -23.28 -8.91
C THR A 17 -25.89 -22.93 -8.58
N PHE A 18 -24.97 -23.89 -8.67
CA PHE A 18 -23.56 -23.67 -8.35
C PHE A 18 -22.87 -22.71 -9.33
N ILE A 19 -23.27 -22.69 -10.60
CA ILE A 19 -22.77 -21.74 -11.61
C ILE A 19 -23.34 -20.34 -11.33
N ILE A 20 -24.63 -20.24 -11.00
CA ILE A 20 -25.26 -18.96 -10.65
C ILE A 20 -24.60 -18.37 -9.40
N HIS A 21 -24.35 -19.18 -8.37
CA HIS A 21 -23.59 -18.75 -7.18
C HIS A 21 -22.18 -18.32 -7.52
N HIS A 22 -21.49 -19.04 -8.41
CA HIS A 22 -20.16 -18.66 -8.85
C HIS A 22 -20.18 -17.31 -9.59
N ILE A 23 -21.14 -17.07 -10.48
CA ILE A 23 -21.31 -15.76 -11.14
C ILE A 23 -21.59 -14.66 -10.11
N MET A 24 -22.54 -14.88 -9.19
CA MET A 24 -22.89 -13.92 -8.13
C MET A 24 -21.70 -13.63 -7.20
N SER A 25 -20.75 -14.55 -7.03
CA SER A 25 -19.57 -14.34 -6.18
C SER A 25 -18.62 -13.26 -6.70
N TYR A 26 -18.70 -12.92 -7.98
CA TYR A 26 -17.97 -11.80 -8.60
C TYR A 26 -18.71 -10.47 -8.56
N LEU A 27 -19.94 -10.44 -8.03
CA LEU A 27 -20.81 -9.26 -7.99
C LEU A 27 -20.88 -8.71 -6.57
N SER A 28 -21.06 -7.40 -6.43
CA SER A 28 -21.44 -6.81 -5.13
C SER A 28 -22.82 -7.29 -4.69
N GLU A 29 -23.14 -7.16 -3.40
CA GLU A 29 -24.45 -7.57 -2.84
C GLU A 29 -25.64 -6.93 -3.60
N LYS A 30 -25.49 -5.65 -3.98
CA LYS A 30 -26.49 -4.88 -4.74
C LYS A 30 -26.61 -5.32 -6.20
N GLU A 31 -25.53 -5.83 -6.78
CA GLU A 31 -25.52 -6.35 -8.15
C GLU A 31 -26.09 -7.76 -8.19
N ALA A 32 -25.66 -8.64 -7.28
CA ALA A 32 -26.31 -9.92 -7.02
C ALA A 32 -27.81 -9.71 -6.73
N ALA A 33 -28.16 -8.63 -6.02
CA ALA A 33 -29.43 -7.88 -6.06
C ALA A 33 -30.28 -8.08 -7.30
N ARG A 34 -29.76 -7.39 -8.30
CA ARG A 34 -30.40 -7.11 -9.56
C ARG A 34 -30.43 -8.34 -10.43
N THR A 35 -29.51 -9.30 -10.27
CA THR A 35 -29.57 -10.53 -11.05
C THR A 35 -30.86 -11.34 -10.84
N SER A 36 -31.60 -11.09 -9.75
CA SER A 36 -32.93 -11.69 -9.54
C SER A 36 -33.99 -11.28 -10.57
N ILE A 37 -33.79 -10.19 -11.31
CA ILE A 37 -34.71 -9.83 -12.41
C ILE A 37 -34.46 -10.63 -13.69
N LEU A 38 -33.33 -11.36 -13.78
CA LEU A 38 -32.98 -12.14 -14.98
C LEU A 38 -33.95 -13.30 -15.18
N SER A 39 -34.33 -14.00 -14.10
CA SER A 39 -35.38 -15.02 -14.16
C SER A 39 -35.90 -15.41 -12.78
N LYS A 40 -37.01 -16.15 -12.76
CA LYS A 40 -37.56 -16.74 -11.52
C LYS A 40 -36.55 -17.67 -10.84
N ASN A 41 -35.74 -18.40 -11.62
CA ASN A 41 -34.70 -19.28 -11.07
C ASN A 41 -33.62 -18.47 -10.35
N TRP A 42 -33.11 -17.41 -10.99
CA TRP A 42 -32.10 -16.52 -10.39
C TRP A 42 -32.63 -15.80 -9.14
N HIS A 43 -33.90 -15.41 -9.13
CA HIS A 43 -34.56 -14.88 -7.93
C HIS A 43 -34.58 -15.90 -6.79
N CYS A 44 -34.93 -17.16 -7.05
CA CYS A 44 -34.93 -18.23 -6.06
C CYS A 44 -33.50 -18.58 -5.58
N VAL A 45 -32.56 -18.74 -6.50
CA VAL A 45 -31.17 -19.12 -6.21
C VAL A 45 -30.46 -18.06 -5.37
N ARG A 46 -30.77 -16.77 -5.58
CA ARG A 46 -30.26 -15.67 -4.73
C ARG A 46 -30.50 -15.93 -3.24
N ALA A 47 -31.63 -16.50 -2.84
CA ALA A 47 -31.94 -16.73 -1.43
C ALA A 47 -30.99 -17.71 -0.73
N SER A 48 -30.32 -18.57 -1.52
CA SER A 48 -29.32 -19.57 -1.11
C SER A 48 -27.88 -19.15 -1.38
N PHE A 49 -27.65 -17.92 -1.84
CA PHE A 49 -26.32 -17.42 -2.19
C PHE A 49 -25.38 -17.45 -0.96
N PRO A 50 -24.27 -18.19 -1.00
CA PRO A 50 -23.54 -18.62 0.20
C PRO A 50 -22.67 -17.54 0.86
N ILE A 51 -22.75 -16.29 0.39
CA ILE A 51 -22.00 -15.16 0.93
C ILE A 51 -23.02 -14.17 1.52
N LEU A 52 -22.91 -13.95 2.82
CA LEU A 52 -23.68 -12.95 3.54
C LEU A 52 -22.74 -11.83 3.98
N ASP A 53 -22.99 -10.62 3.51
CA ASP A 53 -22.17 -9.44 3.80
C ASP A 53 -23.04 -8.31 4.33
N PHE A 54 -22.75 -7.88 5.56
CA PHE A 54 -23.55 -6.93 6.31
C PHE A 54 -22.65 -5.79 6.80
N HIS A 55 -22.63 -4.69 6.05
CA HIS A 55 -21.90 -3.48 6.44
C HIS A 55 -22.87 -2.39 6.92
N GLU A 56 -22.89 -2.16 8.24
CA GLU A 56 -23.65 -1.07 8.84
C GLU A 56 -22.72 0.12 9.15
N SER A 57 -22.52 0.98 8.15
CA SER A 57 -21.74 2.23 8.25
C SER A 57 -22.59 3.41 8.76
N TYR A 58 -23.39 3.22 9.82
CA TYR A 58 -23.89 4.38 10.58
C TYR A 58 -22.78 4.84 11.53
N ALA A 59 -21.80 5.52 10.94
CA ALA A 59 -20.85 6.32 11.68
C ALA A 59 -21.61 7.24 12.64
N TYR A 60 -21.10 7.38 13.86
CA TYR A 60 -21.62 8.22 14.95
C TYR A 60 -22.77 7.65 15.77
N PHE A 61 -22.54 6.52 16.46
CA PHE A 61 -23.16 6.37 17.77
C PHE A 61 -22.63 7.48 18.70
N VAL A 62 -23.52 8.41 19.03
CA VAL A 62 -23.39 9.36 20.14
C VAL A 62 -24.32 8.84 21.24
N GLY A 63 -23.76 8.29 22.31
CA GLY A 63 -24.47 8.01 23.57
C GLY A 63 -23.71 6.95 24.36
N LYS A 64 -23.50 7.01 25.68
CA LYS A 64 -24.04 7.85 26.76
C LYS A 64 -22.91 8.05 27.79
N ASN A 65 -22.41 9.28 27.97
CA ASN A 65 -21.96 9.78 29.28
C ASN A 65 -21.78 11.32 29.28
N ARG A 66 -22.87 12.02 28.94
CA ARG A 66 -23.23 13.34 29.50
C ARG A 66 -24.62 13.30 30.18
N ALA A 67 -24.94 12.20 30.87
CA ALA A 67 -25.84 12.23 32.04
C ALA A 67 -24.95 12.05 33.27
N ASN A 68 -24.45 13.11 33.86
CA ASN A 68 -25.23 13.86 34.85
C ASN A 68 -25.17 15.38 34.60
N ARG A 69 -26.04 15.89 33.72
CA ARG A 69 -26.78 17.17 33.86
C ARG A 69 -27.59 17.57 32.63
N TYR A 70 -27.42 16.93 31.47
CA TYR A 70 -28.00 17.41 30.21
C TYR A 70 -28.91 16.42 29.45
N LEU A 71 -29.39 15.33 30.07
CA LEU A 71 -30.24 14.34 29.36
C LEU A 71 -31.76 14.51 29.52
N ALA A 72 -32.27 15.39 30.38
CA ALA A 72 -33.72 15.65 30.37
C ALA A 72 -34.16 16.46 29.13
N GLU A 73 -33.28 17.31 28.60
CA GLU A 73 -33.65 18.29 27.56
C GLU A 73 -33.30 17.84 26.13
N TYR A 74 -32.33 16.92 25.97
CA TYR A 74 -31.83 16.45 24.67
C TYR A 74 -32.55 15.21 24.09
N HIS A 75 -33.23 14.41 24.93
CA HIS A 75 -33.97 13.22 24.49
C HIS A 75 -35.22 13.53 23.64
N SER A 76 -35.71 14.77 23.63
CA SER A 76 -36.91 15.16 22.88
C SER A 76 -36.68 15.39 21.37
N ARG A 77 -35.43 15.54 20.90
CA ARG A 77 -35.12 15.96 19.52
C ARG A 77 -34.52 14.90 18.57
N LEU A 78 -34.03 13.76 19.07
CA LEU A 78 -33.42 12.68 18.25
C LEU A 78 -34.35 11.46 18.03
N GLY A 79 -35.65 11.63 18.28
CA GLY A 79 -36.66 10.57 18.25
C GLY A 79 -36.80 9.83 16.90
N ASN A 80 -37.03 8.51 16.98
CA ASN A 80 -37.58 7.59 15.97
C ASN A 80 -36.94 7.46 14.57
N LYS A 81 -36.13 8.41 14.08
CA LYS A 81 -35.53 8.33 12.73
C LYS A 81 -34.36 7.35 12.64
N PHE A 82 -33.58 7.17 13.71
CA PHE A 82 -32.35 6.37 13.71
C PHE A 82 -32.53 4.91 14.19
N LEU A 83 -33.46 4.67 15.13
CA LEU A 83 -33.75 3.31 15.60
C LEU A 83 -34.41 2.44 14.51
N ARG A 84 -35.15 3.05 13.57
CA ARG A 84 -35.87 2.32 12.53
C ARG A 84 -34.94 1.59 11.54
N PRO A 85 -33.91 2.23 10.95
CA PRO A 85 -32.91 1.54 10.14
C PRO A 85 -32.18 0.43 10.89
N LEU A 86 -31.73 0.70 12.12
CA LEU A 86 -31.04 -0.27 12.98
C LEU A 86 -31.88 -1.52 13.25
N ILE A 87 -33.16 -1.34 13.63
CA ILE A 87 -34.09 -2.46 13.84
C ILE A 87 -34.33 -3.24 12.55
N LYS A 88 -34.41 -2.56 11.40
CA LYS A 88 -34.54 -3.22 10.09
C LYS A 88 -33.30 -4.04 9.77
N PHE A 89 -32.11 -3.50 10.02
CA PHE A 89 -30.83 -4.19 9.85
C PHE A 89 -30.76 -5.44 10.73
N VAL A 90 -31.00 -5.29 12.03
CA VAL A 90 -31.04 -6.42 12.99
C VAL A 90 -32.01 -7.50 12.52
N LYS A 91 -33.24 -7.13 12.13
CA LYS A 91 -34.24 -8.08 11.63
C LYS A 91 -33.79 -8.76 10.34
N PHE A 92 -33.09 -8.03 9.46
CA PHE A 92 -32.61 -8.56 8.20
C PHE A 92 -31.46 -9.56 8.38
N VAL A 93 -30.50 -9.25 9.27
CA VAL A 93 -29.41 -10.16 9.64
C VAL A 93 -29.99 -11.42 10.29
N ASP A 94 -30.88 -11.25 11.27
CA ASP A 94 -31.49 -12.38 11.99
C ASP A 94 -32.32 -13.28 11.06
N ALA A 95 -33.17 -12.69 10.22
CA ALA A 95 -33.95 -13.45 9.25
C ALA A 95 -33.08 -14.18 8.22
N SER A 96 -31.95 -13.59 7.83
CA SER A 96 -31.02 -14.22 6.88
C SER A 96 -30.27 -15.39 7.48
N LEU A 97 -29.73 -15.25 8.69
CA LEU A 97 -29.06 -16.34 9.39
C LEU A 97 -30.02 -17.48 9.73
N LEU A 98 -31.23 -17.16 10.23
CA LEU A 98 -32.25 -18.17 10.49
C LEU A 98 -32.68 -18.90 9.21
N ARG A 99 -32.80 -18.20 8.07
CA ARG A 99 -33.09 -18.83 6.77
C ARG A 99 -32.02 -19.86 6.41
N PHE A 100 -30.74 -19.51 6.54
CA PHE A 100 -29.64 -20.43 6.24
C PHE A 100 -29.65 -21.67 7.14
N CYS A 101 -29.82 -21.46 8.45
CA CYS A 101 -29.87 -22.55 9.41
C CYS A 101 -31.11 -23.45 9.23
N ASN A 102 -32.30 -22.87 9.02
CA ASN A 102 -33.56 -23.62 8.92
C ASN A 102 -33.68 -24.40 7.60
N LEU A 103 -33.16 -23.84 6.50
CA LEU A 103 -33.20 -24.49 5.19
C LEU A 103 -31.98 -25.38 4.93
N GLY A 104 -31.02 -25.44 5.86
CA GLY A 104 -29.81 -26.25 5.72
C GLY A 104 -28.88 -25.77 4.61
N PHE A 105 -28.91 -24.47 4.27
CA PHE A 105 -27.99 -23.90 3.28
C PHE A 105 -26.59 -23.79 3.85
N SER A 106 -25.58 -24.05 3.02
CA SER A 106 -24.17 -23.91 3.40
C SER A 106 -23.73 -22.46 3.24
N LEU A 107 -23.28 -21.85 4.34
CA LEU A 107 -22.66 -20.54 4.36
C LEU A 107 -21.17 -20.70 4.06
N GLN A 108 -20.69 -20.03 3.01
CA GLN A 108 -19.25 -20.00 2.71
C GLN A 108 -18.57 -18.84 3.43
N ARG A 109 -19.13 -17.64 3.34
CA ARG A 109 -18.60 -16.43 3.96
C ARG A 109 -19.68 -15.67 4.70
N PHE A 110 -19.35 -15.22 5.90
CA PHE A 110 -20.14 -14.28 6.69
C PHE A 110 -19.27 -13.07 7.02
N SER A 111 -19.74 -11.88 6.67
CA SER A 111 -19.11 -10.60 6.97
C SER A 111 -20.10 -9.72 7.72
N LEU A 112 -19.69 -9.21 8.88
CA LEU A 112 -20.47 -8.27 9.68
C LEU A 112 -19.57 -7.15 10.19
N LEU A 113 -19.87 -5.92 9.78
CA LEU A 113 -19.33 -4.69 10.36
C LEU A 113 -20.48 -3.95 11.06
N THR A 114 -20.39 -3.78 12.38
CA THR A 114 -21.46 -3.12 13.14
C THR A 114 -20.95 -2.36 14.37
N SER A 115 -21.60 -1.25 14.70
CA SER A 115 -21.31 -0.40 15.86
C SER A 115 -22.36 -0.52 16.98
N LEU A 116 -23.05 -1.67 17.05
CA LEU A 116 -24.18 -1.96 17.96
C LEU A 116 -23.87 -1.93 19.48
N LEU A 117 -22.61 -1.77 19.91
CA LEU A 117 -22.20 -1.93 21.31
C LEU A 117 -22.86 -0.94 22.30
N ASP A 118 -23.37 0.19 21.83
CA ASP A 118 -24.04 1.19 22.67
C ASP A 118 -25.55 0.88 22.94
N VAL A 119 -26.04 -0.29 22.49
CA VAL A 119 -27.43 -0.74 22.66
C VAL A 119 -27.53 -1.83 23.74
N GLU A 120 -28.48 -1.70 24.67
CA GLU A 120 -28.79 -2.76 25.65
C GLU A 120 -29.06 -4.10 24.96
N GLN A 121 -28.47 -5.20 25.46
CA GLN A 121 -28.58 -6.56 24.91
C GLN A 121 -27.93 -6.79 23.52
N SER A 122 -27.18 -5.83 22.99
CA SER A 122 -26.43 -6.01 21.73
C SER A 122 -25.47 -7.21 21.80
N SER A 123 -24.77 -7.40 22.92
CA SER A 123 -23.85 -8.52 23.11
C SER A 123 -24.51 -9.88 22.92
N SER A 124 -25.70 -10.09 23.48
CA SER A 124 -26.39 -11.39 23.36
C SER A 124 -26.93 -11.64 21.95
N LEU A 125 -27.28 -10.57 21.23
CA LEU A 125 -27.63 -10.66 19.81
C LEU A 125 -26.42 -11.07 18.95
N LEU A 126 -25.27 -10.45 19.19
CA LEU A 126 -24.01 -10.81 18.51
C LEU A 126 -23.61 -12.26 18.82
N ASP A 127 -23.71 -12.68 20.09
CA ASP A 127 -23.45 -14.07 20.51
C ASP A 127 -24.36 -15.05 19.77
N LYS A 128 -25.65 -14.72 19.64
CA LYS A 128 -26.62 -15.52 18.88
C LYS A 128 -26.21 -15.64 17.42
N TRP A 129 -25.86 -14.53 16.77
CA TRP A 129 -25.47 -14.54 15.35
C TRP A 129 -24.20 -15.34 15.12
N ILE A 130 -23.15 -15.12 15.93
CA ILE A 130 -21.92 -15.91 15.87
C ILE A 130 -22.24 -17.40 16.08
N GLY A 131 -23.06 -17.74 17.07
CA GLY A 131 -23.47 -19.12 17.33
C GLY A 131 -24.16 -19.78 16.13
N LEU A 132 -25.05 -19.07 15.44
CA LEU A 132 -25.71 -19.55 14.22
C LEU A 132 -24.71 -19.75 13.07
N VAL A 133 -23.80 -18.81 12.87
CA VAL A 133 -22.78 -18.84 11.82
C VAL A 133 -21.80 -20.00 12.02
N ILE A 134 -21.30 -20.19 13.24
CA ILE A 134 -20.40 -21.30 13.57
C ILE A 134 -21.12 -22.65 13.42
N LYS A 135 -22.37 -22.76 13.91
CA LYS A 135 -23.17 -23.98 13.78
C LYS A 135 -23.44 -24.35 12.32
N ASN A 136 -23.55 -23.37 11.43
CA ASN A 136 -23.73 -23.62 10.00
C ASN A 136 -22.46 -24.15 9.30
N GLY A 137 -21.30 -24.10 9.96
CA GLY A 137 -20.05 -24.60 9.40
C GLY A 137 -19.42 -23.65 8.39
N VAL A 138 -19.51 -22.34 8.64
CA VAL A 138 -18.93 -21.31 7.78
C VAL A 138 -17.42 -21.53 7.57
N LYS A 139 -16.92 -21.13 6.39
CA LYS A 139 -15.48 -21.21 6.04
C LYS A 139 -14.74 -19.91 6.26
N GLU A 140 -15.39 -18.77 6.02
CA GLU A 140 -14.81 -17.44 6.20
C GLU A 140 -15.70 -16.61 7.13
N LEU A 141 -15.14 -16.19 8.25
CA LEU A 141 -15.81 -15.31 9.21
C LEU A 141 -15.05 -13.99 9.29
N ASP A 142 -15.71 -12.90 8.90
CA ASP A 142 -15.25 -11.52 9.03
C ASP A 142 -16.20 -10.80 9.98
N PHE A 143 -15.71 -10.45 11.17
CA PHE A 143 -16.55 -9.92 12.24
C PHE A 143 -15.85 -8.74 12.89
N ASP A 144 -16.32 -7.54 12.58
CA ASP A 144 -15.74 -6.29 13.03
C ASP A 144 -16.77 -5.49 13.83
N VAL A 145 -16.44 -5.24 15.08
CA VAL A 145 -17.24 -4.45 16.01
C VAL A 145 -16.36 -3.33 16.57
N PRO A 146 -16.17 -2.23 15.82
CA PRO A 146 -15.21 -1.19 16.19
C PRO A 146 -15.45 -0.68 17.61
N PRO A 147 -14.39 -0.43 18.39
CA PRO A 147 -14.53 0.00 19.78
C PRO A 147 -15.28 1.33 19.86
N GLY A 148 -16.17 1.44 20.86
CA GLY A 148 -16.87 2.68 21.19
C GLY A 148 -15.94 3.75 21.78
N ARG A 149 -16.49 4.92 22.14
CA ARG A 149 -15.70 6.05 22.69
C ARG A 149 -14.99 5.74 24.01
N ASP A 150 -15.55 4.83 24.80
CA ASP A 150 -15.01 4.43 26.10
C ASP A 150 -14.01 3.26 25.98
N GLU A 151 -13.55 2.95 24.76
CA GLU A 151 -12.68 1.79 24.45
C GLU A 151 -13.26 0.44 24.88
N TRP A 152 -14.58 0.35 25.06
CA TRP A 152 -15.25 -0.92 25.34
C TRP A 152 -15.06 -1.87 24.16
N MET A 153 -14.75 -3.13 24.47
CA MET A 153 -14.53 -4.18 23.48
C MET A 153 -15.55 -5.30 23.65
N TYR A 154 -16.02 -5.85 22.53
CA TYR A 154 -16.93 -6.99 22.55
C TYR A 154 -16.21 -8.25 23.02
N ASN A 155 -16.72 -8.94 24.05
CA ASN A 155 -16.16 -10.21 24.49
C ASN A 155 -16.52 -11.30 23.49
N LEU A 156 -15.53 -11.82 22.77
CA LEU A 156 -15.77 -12.84 21.76
C LEU A 156 -16.25 -14.15 22.43
N PRO A 157 -17.36 -14.75 21.98
CA PRO A 157 -17.88 -15.96 22.59
C PRO A 157 -16.99 -17.17 22.30
N GLN A 158 -16.84 -18.03 23.31
CA GLN A 158 -15.92 -19.17 23.29
C GLN A 158 -16.18 -20.18 22.17
N ILE A 159 -17.42 -20.24 21.66
CA ILE A 159 -17.83 -21.13 20.57
C ILE A 159 -17.00 -20.92 19.29
N VAL A 160 -16.47 -19.72 19.06
CA VAL A 160 -15.65 -19.41 17.87
C VAL A 160 -14.41 -20.28 17.84
N PHE A 161 -13.75 -20.49 18.98
CA PHE A 161 -12.51 -21.28 19.08
C PHE A 161 -12.72 -22.78 18.82
N LEU A 162 -13.98 -23.24 18.76
CA LEU A 162 -14.36 -24.62 18.49
C LEU A 162 -14.69 -24.89 17.01
N ALA A 163 -14.67 -23.85 16.16
CA ALA A 163 -15.09 -23.93 14.77
C ALA A 163 -14.07 -24.69 13.91
N LYS A 164 -14.45 -25.88 13.45
CA LYS A 164 -13.56 -26.77 12.68
C LYS A 164 -13.52 -26.45 11.18
N SER A 165 -14.57 -25.83 10.65
CA SER A 165 -14.74 -25.52 9.23
C SER A 165 -14.06 -24.22 8.80
N LEU A 166 -13.70 -23.36 9.76
CA LEU A 166 -13.10 -22.06 9.48
C LEU A 166 -11.72 -22.20 8.84
N THR A 167 -11.56 -21.49 7.73
CA THR A 167 -10.32 -21.35 6.94
C THR A 167 -9.77 -19.94 7.03
N ILE A 168 -10.65 -18.92 7.12
CA ILE A 168 -10.29 -17.52 7.30
C ILE A 168 -11.10 -16.96 8.48
N LEU A 169 -10.40 -16.36 9.43
CA LEU A 169 -11.00 -15.66 10.57
C LEU A 169 -10.45 -14.24 10.63
N LYS A 170 -11.31 -13.24 10.51
CA LYS A 170 -11.00 -11.82 10.70
C LYS A 170 -11.85 -11.27 11.83
N LEU A 171 -11.21 -10.70 12.83
CA LEU A 171 -11.86 -10.15 14.01
C LEU A 171 -11.44 -8.70 14.22
N GLY A 172 -12.43 -7.82 14.40
CA GLY A 172 -12.26 -6.39 14.64
C GLY A 172 -12.88 -5.96 15.97
N GLY A 173 -12.17 -5.16 16.77
CA GLY A 173 -12.73 -4.52 17.98
C GLY A 173 -13.18 -5.46 19.11
N CYS A 174 -12.65 -6.69 19.12
CA CYS A 174 -13.02 -7.74 20.08
C CYS A 174 -11.99 -7.90 21.21
N LYS A 175 -12.45 -8.40 22.36
CA LYS A 175 -11.62 -8.92 23.45
C LYS A 175 -11.64 -10.44 23.41
N LEU A 176 -10.45 -11.04 23.31
CA LEU A 176 -10.27 -12.49 23.34
C LEU A 176 -9.84 -12.89 24.76
N GLU A 177 -10.78 -13.44 25.51
CA GLU A 177 -10.49 -14.02 26.83
C GLU A 177 -9.93 -15.44 26.69
N HIS A 178 -9.25 -15.91 27.74
CA HIS A 178 -8.68 -17.25 27.75
C HIS A 178 -9.75 -18.32 27.49
N PRO A 179 -9.53 -19.22 26.51
CA PRO A 179 -10.49 -20.24 26.23
C PRO A 179 -10.52 -21.27 27.34
N SER A 180 -11.73 -21.63 27.77
CA SER A 180 -11.95 -22.65 28.79
C SER A 180 -11.58 -24.05 28.28
N GLU A 181 -11.52 -24.24 26.96
CA GLU A 181 -11.16 -25.48 26.28
C GLU A 181 -9.99 -25.29 25.29
N THR A 182 -9.43 -26.39 24.78
CA THR A 182 -8.41 -26.35 23.73
C THR A 182 -8.98 -25.81 22.42
N ILE A 183 -8.26 -24.88 21.80
CA ILE A 183 -8.60 -24.30 20.49
C ILE A 183 -8.60 -25.41 19.42
N ARG A 184 -9.63 -25.45 18.58
CA ARG A 184 -9.91 -26.53 17.60
C ARG A 184 -10.00 -26.01 16.16
N PHE A 185 -9.17 -25.04 15.82
CA PHE A 185 -9.06 -24.49 14.46
C PHE A 185 -8.29 -25.45 13.53
N HIS A 186 -8.92 -26.56 13.18
CA HIS A 186 -8.30 -27.64 12.38
C HIS A 186 -8.02 -27.22 10.92
N SER A 187 -8.79 -26.28 10.39
CA SER A 187 -8.75 -25.87 8.97
C SER A 187 -8.27 -24.44 8.77
N LEU A 188 -7.92 -23.71 9.84
CA LEU A 188 -7.64 -22.28 9.76
C LEU A 188 -6.30 -22.03 9.07
N GLU A 189 -6.33 -21.27 7.99
CA GLU A 189 -5.18 -20.91 7.16
C GLU A 189 -4.80 -19.43 7.31
N SER A 190 -5.75 -18.56 7.61
CA SER A 190 -5.54 -17.12 7.79
C SER A 190 -6.25 -16.58 9.01
N LEU A 191 -5.51 -15.87 9.87
CA LEU A 191 -6.01 -15.16 11.04
C LEU A 191 -5.65 -13.67 10.95
N THR A 192 -6.65 -12.81 10.99
CA THR A 192 -6.49 -11.34 11.03
C THR A 192 -7.17 -10.80 12.27
N LEU A 193 -6.43 -10.07 13.09
CA LEU A 193 -6.94 -9.40 14.28
C LEU A 193 -6.70 -7.89 14.12
N THR A 194 -7.75 -7.08 14.19
CA THR A 194 -7.71 -5.62 14.04
C THR A 194 -8.33 -4.96 15.26
N ASP A 195 -7.60 -4.06 15.93
CA ASP A 195 -8.08 -3.39 17.15
C ASP A 195 -8.60 -4.37 18.21
N VAL A 196 -7.90 -5.51 18.38
CA VAL A 196 -8.29 -6.61 19.28
C VAL A 196 -7.48 -6.60 20.57
N HIS A 197 -8.12 -6.84 21.72
CA HIS A 197 -7.42 -7.11 22.98
C HIS A 197 -7.15 -8.59 23.15
N ILE A 198 -5.87 -8.95 23.19
CA ILE A 198 -5.35 -10.31 23.33
C ILE A 198 -4.07 -10.27 24.16
N ASN A 199 -3.90 -11.22 25.08
CA ASN A 199 -2.68 -11.33 25.86
C ASN A 199 -1.68 -12.32 25.25
N GLU A 200 -0.45 -12.30 25.77
CA GLU A 200 0.69 -13.08 25.25
C GLU A 200 0.43 -14.59 25.24
N ASP A 201 -0.13 -15.14 26.33
CA ASP A 201 -0.47 -16.58 26.42
C ASP A 201 -1.56 -16.98 25.41
N MET A 202 -2.58 -16.13 25.22
CA MET A 202 -3.63 -16.42 24.24
C MET A 202 -3.10 -16.36 22.80
N LEU A 203 -2.21 -15.41 22.49
CA LEU A 203 -1.56 -15.33 21.18
C LEU A 203 -0.78 -16.62 20.89
N GLN A 204 -0.01 -17.11 21.86
CA GLN A 204 0.75 -18.35 21.69
C GLN A 204 -0.15 -19.60 21.61
N LYS A 205 -1.30 -19.61 22.29
CA LYS A 205 -2.31 -20.67 22.13
C LYS A 205 -2.94 -20.67 20.75
N LEU A 206 -3.19 -19.50 20.16
CA LEU A 206 -3.72 -19.41 18.79
C LEU A 206 -2.71 -19.92 17.77
N THR A 207 -1.43 -19.54 17.89
CA THR A 207 -0.39 -19.98 16.95
C THR A 207 -0.15 -21.49 17.01
N ILE A 208 -0.19 -22.10 18.21
CA ILE A 208 -0.05 -23.56 18.39
C ILE A 208 -1.34 -24.31 18.03
N GLY A 209 -2.50 -23.75 18.37
CA GLY A 209 -3.81 -24.39 18.19
C GLY A 209 -4.31 -24.45 16.75
N CYS A 210 -3.62 -23.80 15.81
CA CYS A 210 -3.98 -23.73 14.39
C CYS A 210 -2.90 -24.43 13.53
N PRO A 211 -2.96 -25.76 13.34
CA PRO A 211 -1.90 -26.51 12.66
C PRO A 211 -1.75 -26.20 11.16
N LEU A 212 -2.76 -25.58 10.54
CA LEU A 212 -2.75 -25.19 9.12
C LEU A 212 -2.51 -23.69 8.89
N LEU A 213 -2.26 -22.90 9.94
CA LEU A 213 -2.15 -21.45 9.85
C LEU A 213 -0.93 -21.05 9.00
N GLN A 214 -1.19 -20.30 7.93
CA GLN A 214 -0.18 -19.79 6.99
C GLN A 214 -0.01 -18.28 7.10
N HIS A 215 -1.07 -17.56 7.45
CA HIS A 215 -1.10 -16.10 7.49
C HIS A 215 -1.58 -15.60 8.86
N LEU A 216 -0.79 -14.73 9.49
CA LEU A 216 -1.15 -14.05 10.74
C LEU A 216 -0.98 -12.54 10.56
N VAL A 217 -2.05 -11.79 10.79
CA VAL A 217 -2.04 -10.33 10.75
C VAL A 217 -2.55 -9.79 12.09
N LEU A 218 -1.74 -8.95 12.73
CA LEU A 218 -2.07 -8.24 13.97
C LEU A 218 -2.02 -6.74 13.68
N SER A 219 -3.16 -6.05 13.72
CA SER A 219 -3.26 -4.61 13.46
C SER A 219 -3.87 -3.91 14.68
N ASN A 220 -3.14 -2.96 15.26
CA ASN A 220 -3.54 -2.18 16.44
C ASN A 220 -4.05 -3.03 17.63
N CYS A 221 -3.56 -4.26 17.76
CA CYS A 221 -3.91 -5.13 18.88
C CYS A 221 -3.30 -4.62 20.19
N ARG A 222 -3.97 -4.90 21.32
CA ARG A 222 -3.58 -4.49 22.67
C ARG A 222 -3.49 -5.71 23.58
N GLY A 223 -2.82 -5.57 24.73
CA GLY A 223 -2.80 -6.61 25.78
C GLY A 223 -1.51 -7.44 25.84
N PHE A 224 -0.55 -7.15 24.97
CA PHE A 224 0.80 -7.70 25.01
C PHE A 224 1.86 -6.60 24.87
N THR A 225 3.03 -6.81 25.46
CA THR A 225 4.22 -5.99 25.18
C THR A 225 5.31 -6.82 24.50
N ARG A 226 5.23 -8.16 24.60
CA ARG A 226 6.17 -9.09 23.99
C ARG A 226 5.43 -10.04 23.05
N ILE A 227 5.97 -10.22 21.85
CA ILE A 227 5.45 -11.16 20.86
C ILE A 227 6.49 -12.25 20.67
N ASP A 228 6.23 -13.41 21.28
CA ASP A 228 7.07 -14.59 21.12
C ASP A 228 6.28 -15.64 20.33
N ILE A 229 6.69 -15.93 19.09
CA ILE A 229 6.02 -16.93 18.25
C ILE A 229 7.02 -18.03 17.88
N TYR A 230 6.69 -19.25 18.30
CA TYR A 230 7.47 -20.46 18.04
C TYR A 230 6.55 -21.65 17.82
N LYS A 231 7.07 -22.72 17.19
CA LYS A 231 6.36 -23.99 16.91
C LYS A 231 5.13 -23.87 15.99
N ALA A 232 5.04 -22.81 15.18
CA ALA A 232 3.99 -22.60 14.17
C ALA A 232 4.49 -22.92 12.75
N TYR A 233 4.82 -24.20 12.49
CA TYR A 233 5.66 -24.62 11.35
C TYR A 233 5.06 -24.44 9.94
N LYS A 234 3.77 -24.12 9.80
CA LYS A 234 3.15 -23.82 8.50
C LYS A 234 3.04 -22.33 8.22
N LEU A 235 3.38 -21.49 9.19
CA LEU A 235 3.17 -20.07 9.13
C LEU A 235 4.24 -19.44 8.23
N LYS A 236 3.78 -18.74 7.19
CA LYS A 236 4.60 -18.19 6.10
C LYS A 236 4.61 -16.67 6.09
N ILE A 237 3.52 -16.04 6.54
CA ILE A 237 3.36 -14.59 6.53
C ILE A 237 2.95 -14.12 7.92
N ILE A 238 3.72 -13.19 8.47
CA ILE A 238 3.40 -12.45 9.69
C ILE A 238 3.42 -10.96 9.36
N GLU A 239 2.32 -10.28 9.65
CA GLU A 239 2.23 -8.83 9.57
C GLU A 239 1.77 -8.27 10.91
N ILE A 240 2.54 -7.34 11.47
CA ILE A 240 2.28 -6.71 12.76
C ILE A 240 2.32 -5.21 12.56
N GLN A 241 1.22 -4.54 12.87
CA GLN A 241 1.04 -3.10 12.73
C GLN A 241 0.52 -2.53 14.04
N GLU A 242 1.21 -1.54 14.60
CA GLU A 242 0.79 -0.87 15.83
C GLU A 242 0.95 0.65 15.70
N TYR A 243 -0.11 1.36 15.31
CA TYR A 243 -0.08 2.81 15.12
C TYR A 243 -0.73 3.58 16.27
N SER A 244 -1.53 2.92 17.09
CA SER A 244 -2.36 3.56 18.12
C SER A 244 -1.71 3.61 19.51
N HIS A 245 -1.13 2.51 20.01
CA HIS A 245 -0.84 2.35 21.45
C HIS A 245 0.64 2.36 21.85
N ALA A 246 1.56 1.99 20.95
CA ALA A 246 3.00 1.94 21.21
C ALA A 246 3.40 1.06 22.42
N THR A 247 2.81 -0.12 22.55
CA THR A 247 3.03 -1.06 23.65
C THR A 247 4.06 -2.14 23.34
N ILE A 248 4.35 -2.43 22.06
CA ILE A 248 5.28 -3.51 21.69
C ILE A 248 6.73 -3.13 22.01
N GLN A 249 7.36 -3.94 22.88
CA GLN A 249 8.73 -3.77 23.35
C GLN A 249 9.68 -4.84 22.83
N SER A 250 9.19 -6.04 22.53
CA SER A 250 10.03 -7.11 21.96
C SER A 250 9.25 -8.00 21.00
N VAL A 251 9.88 -8.38 19.88
CA VAL A 251 9.35 -9.34 18.93
C VAL A 251 10.39 -10.42 18.69
N LYS A 252 10.06 -11.66 19.06
CA LYS A 252 10.89 -12.85 18.84
C LYS A 252 10.13 -13.88 18.03
N ILE A 253 10.67 -14.25 16.88
CA ILE A 253 10.04 -15.22 15.97
C ILE A 253 11.06 -16.28 15.58
N ASP A 254 10.72 -17.53 15.88
CA ASP A 254 11.53 -18.70 15.58
C ASP A 254 10.72 -19.66 14.70
N LEU A 255 10.72 -19.36 13.39
CA LEU A 255 9.92 -20.05 12.39
C LEU A 255 10.69 -20.22 11.07
N PRO A 256 11.27 -21.41 10.83
CA PRO A 256 11.97 -21.70 9.57
C PRO A 256 11.07 -21.67 8.32
N SER A 257 9.75 -21.74 8.50
CA SER A 257 8.76 -21.66 7.42
C SER A 257 8.43 -20.23 6.98
N LEU A 258 8.84 -19.22 7.76
CA LEU A 258 8.49 -17.83 7.54
C LEU A 258 9.15 -17.31 6.25
N LYS A 259 8.35 -16.67 5.40
CA LYS A 259 8.77 -16.07 4.13
C LYS A 259 8.64 -14.55 4.16
N VAL A 260 7.53 -14.06 4.68
CA VAL A 260 7.21 -12.64 4.74
C VAL A 260 7.06 -12.20 6.19
N PHE A 261 7.80 -11.17 6.57
CA PHE A 261 7.67 -10.51 7.87
C PHE A 261 7.52 -9.01 7.66
N ARG A 262 6.40 -8.46 8.10
CA ARG A 262 6.17 -7.01 8.10
C ARG A 262 5.91 -6.53 9.52
N LEU A 263 6.70 -5.57 9.97
CA LEU A 263 6.56 -4.92 11.26
C LEU A 263 6.45 -3.42 11.06
N GLY A 264 5.33 -2.83 11.44
CA GLY A 264 5.12 -1.39 11.49
C GLY A 264 4.74 -0.99 12.89
N LEU A 265 5.55 -0.15 13.53
CA LEU A 265 5.29 0.34 14.88
C LEU A 265 4.92 1.82 14.85
N ARG A 266 4.52 2.34 16.01
CA ARG A 266 4.49 3.77 16.27
C ARG A 266 5.86 4.17 16.80
N PRO A 267 6.45 5.30 16.35
CA PRO A 267 7.70 5.78 16.90
C PRO A 267 7.58 5.93 18.42
N SER A 268 8.26 5.07 19.17
CA SER A 268 8.14 4.98 20.63
C SER A 268 9.48 4.59 21.27
N LYS A 269 9.50 3.86 22.39
CA LYS A 269 10.75 3.38 23.01
C LYS A 269 11.41 2.30 22.13
N SER A 270 12.62 1.87 22.48
CA SER A 270 13.32 0.81 21.72
C SER A 270 12.50 -0.48 21.70
N CYS A 271 12.45 -1.13 20.54
CA CYS A 271 11.84 -2.44 20.35
C CYS A 271 12.93 -3.43 19.94
N THR A 272 13.09 -4.52 20.69
CA THR A 272 14.07 -5.56 20.36
C THR A 272 13.46 -6.55 19.37
N ILE A 273 14.21 -6.87 18.31
CA ILE A 273 13.77 -7.79 17.26
C ILE A 273 14.75 -8.97 17.20
N ASP A 274 14.23 -10.18 17.40
CA ASP A 274 14.97 -11.44 17.26
C ASP A 274 14.27 -12.33 16.24
N LEU A 275 14.87 -12.46 15.06
CA LEU A 275 14.37 -13.26 13.94
C LEU A 275 15.39 -14.32 13.51
N VAL A 276 16.32 -14.69 14.39
CA VAL A 276 17.44 -15.61 14.06
C VAL A 276 16.92 -16.98 13.59
N GLY A 277 15.77 -17.42 14.08
CA GLY A 277 15.12 -18.67 13.68
C GLY A 277 14.39 -18.64 12.32
N CYS A 278 14.50 -17.55 11.55
CA CYS A 278 13.79 -17.35 10.29
C CYS A 278 14.72 -17.28 9.05
N PRO A 279 15.56 -18.31 8.77
CA PRO A 279 16.60 -18.22 7.72
C PRO A 279 16.05 -18.14 6.29
N ASN A 280 14.79 -18.53 6.10
CA ASN A 280 14.13 -18.64 4.79
C ASN A 280 13.35 -17.39 4.38
N LEU A 281 13.47 -16.31 5.16
CA LEU A 281 12.79 -15.03 4.94
C LEU A 281 13.24 -14.40 3.62
N ASN A 282 12.27 -14.04 2.77
CA ASN A 282 12.53 -13.39 1.48
C ASN A 282 11.94 -11.98 1.38
N ASP A 283 10.99 -11.60 2.23
CA ASP A 283 10.40 -10.26 2.29
C ASP A 283 10.42 -9.75 3.74
N LEU A 284 11.13 -8.66 3.95
CA LEU A 284 11.25 -7.98 5.24
C LEU A 284 10.81 -6.53 5.10
N THR A 285 9.79 -6.14 5.88
CA THR A 285 9.39 -4.75 6.04
C THR A 285 9.54 -4.32 7.49
N LEU A 286 10.30 -3.26 7.73
CA LEU A 286 10.46 -2.65 9.05
C LEU A 286 10.07 -1.18 8.96
N SER A 287 9.04 -0.78 9.71
CA SER A 287 8.57 0.60 9.75
C SER A 287 8.52 1.14 11.18
N ALA A 288 9.09 2.32 11.40
CA ALA A 288 9.20 3.00 12.69
C ALA A 288 9.84 2.15 13.80
N VAL A 289 10.76 1.28 13.42
CA VAL A 289 11.56 0.49 14.35
C VAL A 289 12.84 1.25 14.71
N ASN A 290 13.10 1.37 16.01
CA ASN A 290 14.28 2.02 16.58
C ASN A 290 15.50 1.08 16.57
N LEU A 291 16.03 0.75 15.39
CA LEU A 291 17.28 -0.01 15.24
C LEU A 291 18.47 0.92 15.03
N MET A 292 19.57 0.67 15.75
CA MET A 292 20.87 1.26 15.47
C MET A 292 21.54 0.56 14.28
N ASP A 293 22.49 1.23 13.62
CA ASP A 293 23.19 0.73 12.42
C ASP A 293 23.75 -0.70 12.60
N GLN A 294 24.39 -0.98 13.75
CA GLN A 294 24.97 -2.30 14.04
C GLN A 294 23.90 -3.38 14.24
N GLU A 295 22.79 -3.05 14.90
CA GLU A 295 21.69 -3.98 15.14
C GLU A 295 21.02 -4.36 13.82
N PHE A 296 20.82 -3.38 12.95
CA PHE A 296 20.31 -3.58 11.61
C PHE A 296 21.24 -4.47 10.77
N HIS A 297 22.55 -4.20 10.78
CA HIS A 297 23.51 -5.02 10.04
C HIS A 297 23.52 -6.48 10.51
N CYS A 298 23.53 -6.71 11.82
CA CYS A 298 23.43 -8.05 12.40
C CYS A 298 22.12 -8.75 12.03
N LEU A 299 20.99 -8.02 12.02
CA LEU A 299 19.69 -8.56 11.66
C LEU A 299 19.66 -9.04 10.20
N ILE A 300 20.08 -8.19 9.25
CA ILE A 300 20.05 -8.51 7.82
C ILE A 300 20.99 -9.67 7.47
N SER A 301 22.12 -9.79 8.17
CA SER A 301 23.08 -10.88 7.97
C SER A 301 22.48 -12.28 8.21
N ASN A 302 21.35 -12.37 8.92
CA ASN A 302 20.66 -13.65 9.19
C ASN A 302 19.79 -14.13 8.02
N PHE A 303 19.60 -13.33 6.95
CA PHE A 303 18.64 -13.62 5.87
C PHE A 303 19.33 -13.77 4.51
N PRO A 304 19.98 -14.91 4.22
CA PRO A 304 20.73 -15.11 2.97
C PRO A 304 19.86 -15.13 1.71
N PHE A 305 18.54 -15.37 1.85
CA PHE A 305 17.57 -15.44 0.74
C PHE A 305 16.67 -14.21 0.64
N LEU A 306 17.04 -13.10 1.27
CA LEU A 306 16.24 -11.87 1.26
C LEU A 306 16.17 -11.27 -0.15
N GLU A 307 14.97 -11.19 -0.72
CA GLU A 307 14.72 -10.60 -2.04
C GLU A 307 14.16 -9.18 -1.96
N ASN A 308 13.32 -8.91 -0.95
CA ASN A 308 12.64 -7.63 -0.76
C ASN A 308 12.93 -7.07 0.63
N LEU A 309 13.47 -5.85 0.67
CA LEU A 309 13.70 -5.11 1.91
C LEU A 309 13.02 -3.75 1.83
N CYS A 310 12.13 -3.47 2.78
CA CYS A 310 11.45 -2.19 2.91
C CYS A 310 11.71 -1.59 4.30
N LEU A 311 12.28 -0.39 4.35
CA LEU A 311 12.54 0.38 5.56
C LEU A 311 11.68 1.64 5.53
N GLY A 312 10.91 1.90 6.58
CA GLY A 312 10.04 3.06 6.71
C GLY A 312 10.24 3.76 8.04
N TYR A 313 10.30 5.09 8.11
CA TYR A 313 10.31 5.83 9.39
C TYR A 313 11.36 5.35 10.43
N CYS A 314 12.48 4.73 10.01
CA CYS A 314 13.53 4.24 10.90
C CYS A 314 14.47 5.39 11.29
N LEU A 315 14.09 6.16 12.31
CA LEU A 315 14.74 7.43 12.65
C LEU A 315 16.12 7.29 13.33
N LEU A 316 16.49 6.11 13.82
CA LEU A 316 17.80 5.90 14.47
C LEU A 316 18.91 5.46 13.50
N LEU A 317 18.55 5.05 12.28
CA LEU A 317 19.52 4.64 11.27
C LEU A 317 20.25 5.86 10.69
N ASN A 318 21.57 5.87 10.82
CA ASN A 318 22.45 6.86 10.17
C ASN A 318 23.12 6.28 8.92
N LYS A 319 23.47 5.00 8.94
CA LYS A 319 24.03 4.28 7.80
C LYS A 319 23.34 2.93 7.59
N VAL A 320 22.89 2.66 6.38
CA VAL A 320 22.42 1.34 5.94
C VAL A 320 23.53 0.69 5.13
N SER A 321 24.05 -0.45 5.60
CA SER A 321 25.03 -1.27 4.85
C SER A 321 24.44 -2.65 4.62
N ILE A 322 24.30 -3.06 3.36
CA ILE A 322 23.69 -4.33 2.96
C ILE A 322 24.66 -5.05 2.01
N SER A 323 25.04 -6.28 2.35
CA SER A 323 25.71 -7.20 1.42
C SER A 323 24.84 -8.44 1.28
N ASN A 324 24.03 -8.47 0.22
CA ASN A 324 23.09 -9.56 -0.04
C ASN A 324 22.90 -9.77 -1.54
N TYR A 325 23.31 -10.94 -2.02
CA TYR A 325 23.30 -11.25 -3.45
C TYR A 325 21.91 -11.59 -3.99
N GLN A 326 20.94 -11.91 -3.15
CA GLN A 326 19.58 -12.26 -3.56
C GLN A 326 18.64 -11.05 -3.58
N LEU A 327 19.06 -9.91 -3.03
CA LEU A 327 18.24 -8.71 -2.93
C LEU A 327 17.90 -8.16 -4.32
N LYS A 328 16.61 -8.06 -4.61
CA LYS A 328 16.05 -7.53 -5.87
C LYS A 328 15.40 -6.17 -5.67
N ILE A 329 14.77 -5.95 -4.51
CA ILE A 329 14.01 -4.73 -4.22
C ILE A 329 14.48 -4.14 -2.89
N LEU A 330 14.96 -2.90 -2.94
CA LEU A 330 15.23 -2.08 -1.77
C LEU A 330 14.33 -0.85 -1.78
N ARG A 331 13.50 -0.69 -0.74
CA ARG A 331 12.71 0.51 -0.52
C ARG A 331 13.10 1.15 0.81
N VAL A 332 13.34 2.45 0.79
CA VAL A 332 13.64 3.23 2.00
C VAL A 332 12.77 4.48 1.98
N SER A 333 11.91 4.65 2.98
CA SER A 333 10.98 5.78 3.07
C SER A 333 11.05 6.48 4.43
N SER A 334 11.02 7.81 4.42
CA SER A 334 10.91 8.67 5.60
C SER A 334 11.93 8.40 6.73
N CYS A 335 13.14 7.94 6.37
CA CYS A 335 14.25 7.68 7.31
C CYS A 335 15.13 8.93 7.46
N ARG A 336 14.61 9.98 8.12
CA ARG A 336 15.18 11.35 8.05
C ARG A 336 16.63 11.53 8.50
N ASN A 337 17.15 10.67 9.38
CA ASN A 337 18.52 10.76 9.88
C ASN A 337 19.54 9.97 9.06
N LEU A 338 19.09 9.29 8.00
CA LEU A 338 19.93 8.46 7.16
C LEU A 338 20.89 9.31 6.32
N LYS A 339 22.19 9.17 6.56
CA LYS A 339 23.27 9.92 5.91
C LYS A 339 23.97 9.14 4.80
N ALA A 340 23.98 7.81 4.90
CA ALA A 340 24.64 6.96 3.93
C ALA A 340 23.90 5.63 3.68
N ILE A 341 23.91 5.17 2.44
CA ILE A 341 23.40 3.88 2.00
C ILE A 341 24.50 3.19 1.18
N ASP A 342 24.91 2.01 1.59
CA ASP A 342 25.95 1.21 0.96
C ASP A 342 25.39 -0.18 0.66
N VAL A 343 25.22 -0.52 -0.61
CA VAL A 343 24.52 -1.74 -1.05
C VAL A 343 25.39 -2.52 -2.00
N ASP A 344 25.86 -3.69 -1.56
CA ASP A 344 26.51 -4.70 -2.36
C ASP A 344 25.51 -5.81 -2.72
N SER A 345 24.76 -5.56 -3.80
CA SER A 345 23.67 -6.43 -4.26
C SER A 345 23.62 -6.44 -5.80
N PRO A 346 24.38 -7.32 -6.47
CA PRO A 346 24.48 -7.31 -7.94
C PRO A 346 23.16 -7.59 -8.66
N ASN A 347 22.23 -8.32 -8.00
CA ASN A 347 20.91 -8.66 -8.52
C ASN A 347 19.81 -7.63 -8.22
N LEU A 348 20.17 -6.43 -7.74
CA LEU A 348 19.21 -5.37 -7.45
C LEU A 348 18.51 -4.92 -8.74
N VAL A 349 17.18 -4.89 -8.72
CA VAL A 349 16.31 -4.53 -9.87
C VAL A 349 15.55 -3.23 -9.60
N LEU A 350 15.19 -2.96 -8.34
CA LEU A 350 14.46 -1.76 -7.94
C LEU A 350 15.08 -1.14 -6.69
N PHE A 351 15.45 0.13 -6.81
CA PHE A 351 15.76 1.00 -5.68
C PHE A 351 14.72 2.11 -5.60
N HIS A 352 13.98 2.18 -4.50
CA HIS A 352 12.98 3.22 -4.24
C HIS A 352 13.34 3.97 -2.97
N TYR A 353 13.58 5.26 -3.10
CA TYR A 353 13.98 6.12 -1.99
C TYR A 353 12.99 7.28 -1.86
N ILE A 354 12.41 7.44 -0.67
CA ILE A 354 11.46 8.51 -0.34
C ILE A 354 11.98 9.27 0.89
N ASN A 355 12.50 10.49 0.74
CA ASN A 355 12.96 11.26 1.90
C ASN A 355 13.14 12.74 1.58
N ASP A 356 13.37 13.53 2.62
CA ASP A 356 13.55 14.98 2.53
C ASP A 356 14.95 15.34 1.94
N SER A 357 15.94 14.44 2.06
CA SER A 357 17.30 14.64 1.54
C SER A 357 17.91 13.38 0.93
N ILE A 358 18.82 13.56 -0.06
CA ILE A 358 19.60 12.47 -0.66
C ILE A 358 20.79 12.13 0.27
N PRO A 359 20.97 10.86 0.67
CA PRO A 359 22.12 10.41 1.43
C PRO A 359 23.31 10.18 0.50
N THR A 360 24.49 9.95 1.06
CA THR A 360 25.62 9.43 0.26
C THR A 360 25.28 7.99 -0.13
N ILE A 361 25.18 7.70 -1.42
CA ILE A 361 24.76 6.38 -1.88
C ILE A 361 25.90 5.71 -2.65
N SER A 362 26.26 4.50 -2.22
CA SER A 362 27.17 3.58 -2.88
C SER A 362 26.39 2.31 -3.23
N MET A 363 26.40 1.91 -4.50
CA MET A 363 25.68 0.72 -4.96
C MET A 363 26.50 -0.08 -5.96
N ASN A 364 26.63 -1.37 -5.68
CA ASN A 364 27.13 -2.38 -6.61
C ASN A 364 25.95 -3.20 -7.14
N ALA A 365 25.24 -2.64 -8.11
CA ALA A 365 24.32 -3.38 -8.97
C ALA A 365 25.09 -3.86 -10.22
N GLN A 366 24.69 -4.99 -10.81
CA GLN A 366 25.23 -5.43 -12.10
C GLN A 366 24.11 -5.57 -13.15
N CYS A 367 22.88 -5.80 -12.70
CA CYS A 367 21.71 -5.83 -13.55
C CYS A 367 21.26 -4.43 -13.97
N GLN A 368 20.48 -4.37 -15.05
CA GLN A 368 19.69 -3.18 -15.36
C GLN A 368 18.61 -2.98 -14.30
N TRP A 369 18.52 -1.76 -13.77
CA TRP A 369 17.71 -1.49 -12.59
C TRP A 369 16.94 -0.18 -12.72
N LYS A 370 15.81 -0.14 -12.00
CA LYS A 370 14.91 0.99 -11.89
C LYS A 370 15.20 1.74 -10.59
N VAL A 371 15.33 3.05 -10.70
CA VAL A 371 15.58 3.95 -9.58
C VAL A 371 14.42 4.92 -9.47
N CYS A 372 13.74 4.92 -8.33
CA CYS A 372 12.67 5.86 -8.00
C CYS A 372 13.16 6.73 -6.84
N LEU A 373 13.35 8.02 -7.07
CA LEU A 373 13.65 8.99 -6.02
C LEU A 373 12.44 9.90 -5.86
N GLU A 374 11.77 9.80 -4.71
CA GLU A 374 10.68 10.69 -4.33
C GLU A 374 11.14 11.59 -3.20
N MET A 375 10.97 12.89 -3.38
CA MET A 375 11.42 13.88 -2.41
C MET A 375 10.29 14.80 -2.04
N ILE A 376 10.06 14.88 -0.74
CA ILE A 376 8.96 15.62 -0.14
C ILE A 376 9.59 16.78 0.62
N ASN A 377 9.18 18.01 0.33
CA ASN A 377 9.74 19.24 0.90
C ASN A 377 11.27 19.38 0.68
N ALA A 378 11.75 19.11 -0.53
CA ALA A 378 13.17 19.17 -0.82
C ALA A 378 13.69 20.62 -0.86
N ASP A 379 14.79 20.89 -0.14
CA ASP A 379 15.66 22.02 -0.44
C ASP A 379 16.46 21.67 -1.71
N ALA A 380 15.97 22.10 -2.88
CA ALA A 380 16.58 21.80 -4.17
C ALA A 380 17.85 22.64 -4.43
N ASP A 381 18.79 22.66 -3.49
CA ASP A 381 19.99 23.48 -3.53
C ASP A 381 21.12 22.88 -4.40
N THR A 382 22.26 23.58 -4.50
CA THR A 382 23.44 23.09 -5.23
C THR A 382 23.96 21.77 -4.68
N LEU A 383 23.88 21.54 -3.37
CA LEU A 383 24.36 20.33 -2.72
C LEU A 383 23.52 19.12 -3.15
N TRP A 384 22.21 19.30 -3.29
CA TRP A 384 21.29 18.29 -3.80
C TRP A 384 21.72 17.77 -5.17
N PHE A 385 21.98 18.67 -6.13
CA PHE A 385 22.37 18.28 -7.48
C PHE A 385 23.74 17.57 -7.50
N LEU A 386 24.67 17.98 -6.63
CA LEU A 386 25.98 17.32 -6.51
C LEU A 386 25.85 15.89 -5.98
N LYS A 387 25.01 15.66 -4.96
CA LYS A 387 24.74 14.32 -4.44
C LYS A 387 24.01 13.44 -5.45
N LEU A 388 23.05 14.00 -6.18
CA LEU A 388 22.38 13.28 -7.26
C LEU A 388 23.39 12.88 -8.35
N LYS A 389 24.31 13.79 -8.73
CA LYS A 389 25.38 13.51 -9.68
C LYS A 389 26.31 12.40 -9.19
N GLU A 390 26.70 12.43 -7.92
CA GLU A 390 27.55 11.41 -7.31
C GLU A 390 26.86 10.04 -7.31
N PHE A 391 25.61 9.96 -6.85
CA PHE A 391 24.83 8.73 -6.87
C PHE A 391 24.64 8.17 -8.28
N LEU A 392 24.43 9.04 -9.27
CA LEU A 392 24.24 8.61 -10.66
C LEU A 392 25.58 8.45 -11.41
N GLY A 393 26.73 8.50 -10.73
CA GLY A 393 28.00 8.00 -11.27
C GLY A 393 27.95 6.53 -11.73
N PHE A 394 26.94 5.78 -11.26
CA PHE A 394 26.59 4.42 -11.69
C PHE A 394 25.62 4.34 -12.91
N ALA A 395 25.35 5.47 -13.58
CA ALA A 395 24.27 5.63 -14.57
C ALA A 395 24.24 4.60 -15.70
N ASN A 396 25.39 4.03 -16.10
CA ASN A 396 25.47 3.08 -17.22
C ASN A 396 24.58 1.84 -17.06
N GLN A 397 24.14 1.52 -15.84
CA GLN A 397 23.25 0.38 -15.57
C GLN A 397 21.80 0.80 -15.30
N ILE A 398 21.51 2.10 -15.12
CA ILE A 398 20.19 2.60 -14.77
C ILE A 398 19.31 2.61 -16.03
N LYS A 399 18.32 1.72 -16.05
CA LYS A 399 17.40 1.59 -17.17
C LYS A 399 16.29 2.63 -17.09
N ASP A 400 15.72 2.79 -15.90
CA ASP A 400 14.57 3.65 -15.65
C ASP A 400 14.86 4.52 -14.43
N LEU A 401 14.91 5.84 -14.63
CA LEU A 401 15.05 6.82 -13.54
C LEU A 401 13.74 7.60 -13.40
N GLU A 402 13.07 7.46 -12.27
CA GLU A 402 11.87 8.19 -11.92
C GLU A 402 12.18 9.17 -10.80
N LEU A 403 11.92 10.45 -11.06
CA LEU A 403 12.13 11.52 -10.11
C LEU A 403 10.78 12.18 -9.80
N TYR A 404 10.40 12.13 -8.53
CA TYR A 404 9.29 12.90 -7.99
C TYR A 404 9.87 13.93 -7.02
N VAL A 405 9.60 15.21 -7.27
CA VAL A 405 10.11 16.27 -6.42
C VAL A 405 9.00 17.25 -6.08
N ASP A 406 8.84 17.44 -4.78
CA ASP A 406 7.95 18.42 -4.17
C ASP A 406 8.79 19.42 -3.36
N TRP A 407 8.72 20.70 -3.68
CA TRP A 407 9.53 21.76 -3.03
C TRP A 407 8.72 23.03 -2.71
N ASP A 408 9.20 23.79 -1.73
CA ASP A 408 8.61 25.06 -1.31
C ASP A 408 9.05 26.24 -2.21
N GLU A 409 8.25 27.31 -2.27
CA GLU A 409 8.35 28.38 -3.29
C GLU A 409 9.66 29.17 -3.28
N ASP A 410 10.35 29.24 -2.13
CA ASP A 410 11.49 30.15 -1.91
C ASP A 410 12.88 29.51 -2.07
N SER A 411 12.97 28.20 -2.32
CA SER A 411 14.26 27.53 -2.48
C SER A 411 14.71 27.59 -3.94
N LEU A 412 15.82 28.29 -4.24
CA LEU A 412 16.82 27.89 -5.28
C LEU A 412 17.95 28.93 -5.48
N GLY A 413 19.18 28.48 -5.23
CA GLY A 413 20.45 29.17 -5.55
C GLY A 413 21.30 28.39 -6.56
N LEU A 414 20.82 28.20 -7.78
CA LEU A 414 21.48 27.36 -8.82
C LEU A 414 22.69 28.00 -9.52
N ASN A 415 22.98 29.27 -9.25
CA ASN A 415 24.04 29.98 -9.97
C ASN A 415 25.43 29.40 -9.67
N GLU A 416 25.66 28.87 -8.46
CA GLU A 416 26.92 28.21 -8.11
C GLU A 416 27.06 26.83 -8.77
N PHE A 417 25.96 26.05 -8.87
CA PHE A 417 25.96 24.73 -9.52
C PHE A 417 26.34 24.78 -11.00
N ARG A 418 25.94 25.84 -11.72
CA ARG A 418 26.26 26.01 -13.15
C ARG A 418 27.76 26.03 -13.42
N ASN A 419 28.56 26.47 -12.46
CA ASN A 419 30.01 26.63 -12.60
C ASN A 419 30.81 25.42 -12.11
N SER A 420 30.18 24.44 -11.45
CA SER A 420 30.86 23.28 -10.83
C SER A 420 30.86 22.00 -11.69
N LEU A 421 30.20 22.00 -12.85
CA LEU A 421 30.09 20.83 -13.72
C LEU A 421 31.30 20.67 -14.66
N THR A 422 32.07 19.61 -14.43
CA THR A 422 33.31 19.28 -15.17
C THR A 422 33.21 18.04 -16.06
N SER A 423 32.02 17.44 -16.22
CA SER A 423 31.83 16.18 -16.98
C SER A 423 30.64 16.26 -17.93
N LEU A 424 30.65 15.45 -19.00
CA LEU A 424 29.51 15.27 -19.91
C LEU A 424 28.29 14.69 -19.15
N PRO A 425 27.06 14.99 -19.61
CA PRO A 425 25.86 14.38 -19.04
C PRO A 425 25.87 12.85 -19.22
N CYS A 426 25.39 12.10 -18.23
CA CYS A 426 25.32 10.65 -18.27
C CYS A 426 24.09 10.16 -19.05
N GLU A 427 24.22 9.04 -19.76
CA GLU A 427 23.09 8.40 -20.44
C GLU A 427 22.23 7.63 -19.44
N VAL A 428 20.93 7.83 -19.49
CA VAL A 428 19.94 7.03 -18.77
C VAL A 428 18.92 6.49 -19.78
N GLY A 429 18.48 5.25 -19.63
CA GLY A 429 17.57 4.62 -20.60
C GLY A 429 16.26 5.39 -20.78
N ASN A 430 15.46 5.47 -19.71
CA ASN A 430 14.23 6.24 -19.64
C ASN A 430 14.27 7.16 -18.42
N LEU A 431 13.88 8.42 -18.62
CA LEU A 431 13.76 9.41 -17.55
C LEU A 431 12.29 9.78 -17.39
N SER A 432 11.76 9.65 -16.19
CA SER A 432 10.41 10.09 -15.81
C SER A 432 10.51 11.16 -14.75
N LEU A 433 9.75 12.24 -14.92
CA LEU A 433 9.79 13.38 -14.01
C LEU A 433 8.37 13.84 -13.65
N ARG A 434 8.14 14.04 -12.35
CA ARG A 434 6.95 14.68 -11.82
C ARG A 434 7.36 15.76 -10.82
N LEU A 435 6.95 16.99 -11.08
CA LEU A 435 7.27 18.16 -10.27
C LEU A 435 6.01 18.76 -9.64
N THR A 436 5.97 18.86 -8.32
CA THR A 436 4.91 19.55 -7.56
C THR A 436 5.54 20.71 -6.77
N GLY A 437 4.79 21.81 -6.58
CA GLY A 437 5.29 23.00 -5.87
C GLY A 437 6.23 23.95 -6.65
N GLY A 438 6.54 25.09 -6.05
CA GLY A 438 7.44 26.16 -6.52
C GLY A 438 7.13 26.91 -7.83
N SER A 439 7.79 28.07 -7.96
CA SER A 439 7.59 29.03 -9.04
C SER A 439 8.04 28.53 -10.41
N PHE A 440 7.56 29.18 -11.48
CA PHE A 440 7.94 28.87 -12.85
C PHE A 440 9.46 28.93 -13.08
N SER A 441 10.12 29.98 -12.59
CA SER A 441 11.58 30.15 -12.73
C SER A 441 12.35 29.03 -12.07
N ASN A 442 11.88 28.55 -10.92
CA ASN A 442 12.50 27.49 -10.14
C ASN A 442 12.41 26.15 -10.88
N ARG A 443 11.22 25.81 -11.40
CA ARG A 443 11.00 24.62 -12.24
C ARG A 443 11.92 24.58 -13.46
N LEU A 444 12.03 25.70 -14.18
CA LEU A 444 12.91 25.79 -15.35
C LEU A 444 14.39 25.63 -14.99
N ALA A 445 14.83 26.26 -13.92
CA ALA A 445 16.22 26.16 -13.49
C ALA A 445 16.57 24.74 -13.06
N TRP A 446 15.64 24.05 -12.40
CA TRP A 446 15.79 22.66 -11.99
C TRP A 446 15.90 21.72 -13.19
N LEU A 447 15.01 21.88 -14.18
CA LEU A 447 15.06 21.12 -15.44
C LEU A 447 16.34 21.38 -16.24
N ASP A 448 16.81 22.63 -16.29
CA ASP A 448 18.11 22.98 -16.90
C ASP A 448 19.26 22.28 -16.17
N GLY A 449 19.25 22.26 -14.84
CA GLY A 449 20.22 21.53 -14.02
C GLY A 449 20.19 20.03 -14.29
N LEU A 450 19.00 19.45 -14.42
CA LEU A 450 18.84 18.02 -14.67
C LEU A 450 19.35 17.60 -16.05
N PHE A 451 19.01 18.33 -17.13
CA PHE A 451 19.52 18.01 -18.47
C PHE A 451 21.02 18.29 -18.63
N ARG A 452 21.63 19.09 -17.75
CA ARG A 452 23.09 19.19 -17.67
C ARG A 452 23.74 17.96 -17.04
N LEU A 453 23.00 17.22 -16.22
CA LEU A 453 23.48 16.00 -15.60
C LEU A 453 23.18 14.75 -16.42
N TYR A 454 22.04 14.71 -17.13
CA TYR A 454 21.58 13.52 -17.84
C TYR A 454 21.02 13.81 -19.21
N TYR A 455 21.11 12.81 -20.07
CA TYR A 455 20.30 12.72 -21.27
C TYR A 455 19.64 11.34 -21.35
N SER A 456 18.45 11.32 -21.92
CA SER A 456 17.72 10.09 -22.19
C SER A 456 17.08 10.18 -23.56
N ARG A 457 16.91 9.03 -24.21
CA ARG A 457 16.15 8.96 -25.47
C ARG A 457 14.66 9.11 -25.22
N ASN A 458 14.17 8.58 -24.11
CA ASN A 458 12.76 8.65 -23.73
C ASN A 458 12.62 9.46 -22.45
N PHE A 459 11.91 10.58 -22.54
CA PHE A 459 11.63 11.46 -21.43
C PHE A 459 10.12 11.53 -21.19
N VAL A 460 9.67 11.18 -20.00
CA VAL A 460 8.27 11.25 -19.56
C VAL A 460 8.16 12.36 -18.56
N VAL A 461 7.21 13.26 -18.75
CA VAL A 461 6.93 14.35 -17.79
C VAL A 461 5.45 14.38 -17.45
N THR A 462 5.14 14.44 -16.15
CA THR A 462 3.78 14.74 -15.68
C THR A 462 3.64 16.25 -15.53
N VAL A 463 2.80 16.84 -16.38
CA VAL A 463 2.40 18.24 -16.37
C VAL A 463 1.29 18.44 -15.35
N MET A 464 1.54 19.29 -14.36
CA MET A 464 0.62 19.59 -13.27
C MET A 464 0.03 21.01 -13.39
N ASN A 465 0.71 21.93 -14.08
CA ASN A 465 0.29 23.33 -14.25
C ASN A 465 0.79 23.94 -15.57
N GLU A 466 0.40 25.19 -15.85
CA GLU A 466 0.81 25.94 -17.06
C GLU A 466 2.34 26.14 -17.14
N ALA A 467 3.02 26.24 -16.00
CA ALA A 467 4.47 26.37 -15.94
C ALA A 467 5.19 25.15 -16.54
N ASP A 468 4.65 23.95 -16.36
CA ASP A 468 5.20 22.72 -16.94
C ASP A 468 5.00 22.65 -18.48
N ILE A 469 3.94 23.28 -19.01
CA ILE A 469 3.69 23.37 -20.46
C ILE A 469 4.72 24.28 -21.13
N LYS A 470 5.01 25.44 -20.53
CA LYS A 470 6.00 26.41 -21.03
C LYS A 470 7.42 25.83 -21.14
N PHE A 471 7.75 24.81 -20.36
CA PHE A 471 9.01 24.09 -20.55
C PHE A 471 9.11 23.35 -21.89
N ILE A 472 8.01 22.73 -22.33
CA ILE A 472 7.96 22.04 -23.62
C ILE A 472 8.09 23.05 -24.76
N GLU A 473 7.55 24.25 -24.59
CA GLU A 473 7.79 25.36 -25.51
C GLU A 473 9.25 25.78 -25.56
N LEU A 474 9.93 25.86 -24.41
CA LEU A 474 11.36 26.15 -24.38
C LEU A 474 12.16 25.08 -25.12
N LEU A 475 11.80 23.79 -25.00
CA LEU A 475 12.41 22.74 -25.82
C LEU A 475 12.19 23.00 -27.32
N HIS A 476 10.98 23.39 -27.73
CA HIS A 476 10.67 23.78 -29.12
C HIS A 476 11.51 24.98 -29.59
N GLU A 477 11.61 26.03 -28.78
CA GLU A 477 12.41 27.22 -29.09
C GLU A 477 13.90 26.90 -29.21
N GLN A 478 14.45 26.05 -28.33
CA GLN A 478 15.86 25.65 -28.40
C GLN A 478 16.17 24.87 -29.68
N VAL A 479 15.31 23.93 -30.07
CA VAL A 479 15.49 23.17 -31.33
C VAL A 479 15.33 24.06 -32.56
N ARG A 480 14.50 25.11 -32.49
CA ARG A 480 14.29 26.06 -33.59
C ARG A 480 15.43 27.07 -33.75
N ASN A 481 16.04 27.50 -32.64
CA ASN A 481 17.08 28.54 -32.60
C ASN A 481 18.51 27.99 -32.50
N LYS A 482 18.80 26.86 -33.18
CA LYS A 482 20.09 26.13 -33.13
C LYS A 482 21.34 27.01 -33.33
N ASP A 483 21.24 28.01 -34.20
CA ASP A 483 22.39 28.81 -34.65
C ASP A 483 22.77 29.98 -33.70
N ASN A 484 22.00 30.22 -32.62
CA ASN A 484 22.17 31.40 -31.76
C ASN A 484 22.45 31.09 -30.28
N THR A 485 22.82 29.85 -29.94
CA THR A 485 23.06 29.42 -28.55
C THR A 485 24.42 29.92 -28.01
N ARG A 486 24.54 31.22 -27.73
CA ARG A 486 25.66 31.83 -26.96
C ARG A 486 25.55 31.58 -25.45
N CYS A 487 25.09 30.39 -25.02
CA CYS A 487 24.85 30.09 -23.59
C CYS A 487 26.15 29.83 -22.81
N CYS A 488 27.24 29.41 -23.47
CA CYS A 488 28.42 28.80 -22.82
C CYS A 488 29.76 29.05 -23.54
N ASP A 489 29.96 30.20 -24.21
CA ASP A 489 31.14 30.45 -25.05
C ASP A 489 32.50 30.42 -24.29
N SER A 490 32.48 30.47 -22.96
CA SER A 490 33.66 30.49 -22.08
C SER A 490 34.01 29.15 -21.40
N HIS A 491 33.25 28.07 -21.62
CA HIS A 491 33.43 26.78 -20.93
C HIS A 491 33.83 25.66 -21.90
N SER A 492 34.72 24.77 -21.47
CA SER A 492 35.16 23.61 -22.26
C SER A 492 34.05 22.59 -22.51
N ILE A 493 33.04 22.53 -21.63
CA ILE A 493 31.85 21.69 -21.77
C ILE A 493 30.63 22.58 -22.03
N LYS A 494 29.98 22.36 -23.16
CA LYS A 494 28.80 23.12 -23.60
C LYS A 494 27.52 22.68 -22.88
N CYS A 495 26.50 23.55 -22.81
CA CYS A 495 25.21 23.24 -22.18
C CYS A 495 24.41 22.20 -23.01
N TRP A 496 23.43 21.51 -22.40
CA TRP A 496 22.61 20.48 -23.07
C TRP A 496 21.94 20.96 -24.37
N ARG A 497 21.68 22.28 -24.47
CA ARG A 497 21.09 22.94 -25.64
C ARG A 497 21.96 22.82 -26.90
N HIS A 498 23.26 22.63 -26.76
CA HIS A 498 24.17 22.38 -27.89
C HIS A 498 24.14 20.94 -28.38
N TYR A 499 23.65 20.00 -27.56
CA TYR A 499 23.62 18.57 -27.88
C TYR A 499 22.23 18.09 -28.30
N LEU A 500 21.15 18.74 -27.87
CA LEU A 500 19.79 18.38 -28.29
C LEU A 500 19.54 18.81 -29.74
N LYS A 501 19.30 17.83 -30.63
CA LYS A 501 19.02 18.07 -32.05
C LYS A 501 17.54 18.24 -32.33
N ASP A 502 16.71 17.38 -31.79
CA ASP A 502 15.28 17.35 -32.10
C ASP A 502 14.53 16.61 -31.00
N PHE A 503 13.20 16.73 -30.98
CA PHE A 503 12.36 15.86 -30.18
C PHE A 503 10.98 15.63 -30.81
N LYS A 504 10.35 14.53 -30.40
CA LYS A 504 9.00 14.14 -30.85
C LYS A 504 8.09 13.85 -29.67
N ILE A 505 6.85 14.31 -29.72
CA ILE A 505 5.81 13.91 -28.78
C ILE A 505 5.26 12.56 -29.24
N VAL A 506 5.45 11.52 -28.43
CA VAL A 506 5.07 10.14 -28.74
C VAL A 506 3.66 9.83 -28.26
N SER A 507 3.29 10.29 -27.06
CA SER A 507 1.97 10.05 -26.50
C SER A 507 1.57 11.11 -25.46
N LEU A 508 0.27 11.37 -25.39
CA LEU A 508 -0.40 12.21 -24.41
C LEU A 508 -1.42 11.36 -23.63
N LEU A 509 -1.34 11.41 -22.30
CA LEU A 509 -2.20 10.66 -21.38
C LEU A 509 -2.93 11.64 -20.46
N THR A 510 -4.24 11.79 -20.61
CA THR A 510 -5.11 12.60 -19.74
C THR A 510 -5.90 11.71 -18.79
N LEU A 511 -6.59 12.32 -17.81
CA LEU A 511 -7.52 11.62 -16.91
C LEU A 511 -8.64 10.84 -17.64
N LYS A 512 -8.92 11.18 -18.91
CA LYS A 512 -9.95 10.54 -19.74
C LYS A 512 -9.39 9.46 -20.68
N GLY A 513 -8.08 9.21 -20.68
CA GLY A 513 -7.41 8.20 -21.51
C GLY A 513 -6.35 8.77 -22.45
N TYR A 514 -5.97 7.99 -23.47
CA TYR A 514 -4.99 8.40 -24.48
C TYR A 514 -5.57 9.43 -25.44
N THR A 515 -4.85 10.52 -25.69
CA THR A 515 -5.22 11.54 -26.67
C THR A 515 -4.22 11.59 -27.83
N ASN A 516 -4.66 12.14 -28.98
CA ASN A 516 -3.84 12.18 -30.19
C ASN A 516 -2.67 13.17 -30.03
N PRO A 517 -1.40 12.79 -30.30
CA PRO A 517 -0.23 13.67 -30.20
C PRO A 517 -0.27 14.92 -31.09
N SER A 518 -1.19 15.01 -32.06
CA SER A 518 -1.38 16.19 -32.91
C SER A 518 -2.25 17.31 -32.30
N ILE A 519 -2.78 17.11 -31.08
CA ILE A 519 -3.59 18.11 -30.36
C ILE A 519 -2.68 19.18 -29.76
N ASN A 520 -3.08 20.45 -29.84
CA ASN A 520 -2.35 21.55 -29.21
C ASN A 520 -2.33 21.35 -27.68
N ILE A 521 -1.16 21.37 -27.06
CA ILE A 521 -0.99 21.13 -25.61
C ILE A 521 -1.81 22.14 -24.79
N TYR A 522 -2.03 23.35 -25.31
CA TYR A 522 -2.88 24.38 -24.68
C TYR A 522 -4.35 23.99 -24.56
N ASP A 523 -4.88 23.23 -25.52
CA ASP A 523 -6.28 22.78 -25.49
C ASP A 523 -6.50 21.71 -24.40
N LEU A 524 -5.42 21.11 -23.89
CA LEU A 524 -5.44 20.07 -22.86
C LEU A 524 -5.27 20.63 -21.43
N MET A 525 -5.19 21.96 -21.25
CA MET A 525 -5.07 22.60 -19.94
C MET A 525 -6.26 22.32 -19.01
N ALA A 526 -7.46 22.12 -19.58
CA ALA A 526 -8.66 21.76 -18.81
C ALA A 526 -8.68 20.29 -18.33
N GLU A 527 -7.73 19.47 -18.77
CA GLU A 527 -7.65 18.03 -18.47
C GLU A 527 -6.44 17.65 -17.61
N LEU A 528 -5.80 18.63 -16.97
CA LEU A 528 -4.71 18.39 -16.04
C LEU A 528 -5.14 17.51 -14.84
N PRO A 529 -4.26 16.65 -14.32
CA PRO A 529 -2.87 16.43 -14.74
C PRO A 529 -2.74 15.62 -16.05
N LEU A 530 -1.71 15.94 -16.83
CA LEU A 530 -1.42 15.32 -18.13
C LEU A 530 -0.03 14.68 -18.10
N THR A 531 0.13 13.47 -18.64
CA THR A 531 1.46 12.85 -18.82
C THR A 531 1.87 12.88 -20.29
N ILE A 532 3.06 13.42 -20.56
CA ILE A 532 3.61 13.59 -21.89
C ILE A 532 4.84 12.72 -22.04
N LYS A 533 4.88 11.91 -23.10
CA LYS A 533 6.06 11.13 -23.47
C LYS A 533 6.75 11.78 -24.66
N LEU A 534 8.00 12.16 -24.46
CA LEU A 534 8.89 12.76 -25.44
C LEU A 534 9.98 11.76 -25.85
N GLN A 535 10.32 11.73 -27.13
CA GLN A 535 11.50 11.07 -27.65
C GLN A 535 12.51 12.15 -28.06
N LEU A 536 13.66 12.19 -27.39
CA LEU A 536 14.70 13.20 -27.59
C LEU A 536 15.82 12.63 -28.48
N ASP A 537 16.35 13.45 -29.40
CA ASP A 537 17.49 13.11 -30.25
C ASP A 537 18.72 13.94 -29.86
N TRP A 538 19.79 13.27 -29.47
CA TRP A 538 21.01 13.88 -28.91
C TRP A 538 22.21 13.66 -29.84
N CYS A 539 23.12 14.63 -29.89
CA CYS A 539 24.33 14.56 -30.70
C CYS A 539 25.56 15.02 -29.92
N PHE A 540 26.29 14.06 -29.39
CA PHE A 540 27.62 14.27 -28.84
C PHE A 540 28.65 14.00 -29.95
N SER A 541 29.50 14.97 -30.28
CA SER A 541 30.56 14.78 -31.27
C SER A 541 31.55 13.71 -30.78
N LYS A 542 31.87 12.71 -31.62
CA LYS A 542 32.73 11.54 -31.36
C LYS A 542 34.20 11.83 -30.94
N SER A 543 34.54 13.04 -30.52
CA SER A 543 35.94 13.47 -30.30
C SER A 543 36.33 13.65 -28.83
N LEU A 544 35.58 13.10 -27.87
CA LEU A 544 35.84 13.30 -26.43
C LEU A 544 36.16 12.03 -25.63
N ASP A 545 36.31 10.86 -26.27
CA ASP A 545 36.77 9.61 -25.63
C ASP A 545 38.30 9.60 -25.31
N LYS A 546 38.94 10.76 -25.23
CA LYS A 546 40.37 10.90 -24.89
C LYS A 546 40.63 12.14 -24.05
N VAL A 547 40.12 12.20 -22.82
CA VAL A 547 40.81 12.84 -21.67
C VAL A 547 40.46 12.08 -20.41
#